data_AF-M5BXV2-F1
#
_entry.id   AF-M5BXV2-F1
#
_cell.length_a   1.000
_cell.length_b   1.000
_cell.length_c   1.000
_cell.angle_alpha   90.00
_cell.angle_beta   90.00
_cell.angle_gamma   90.00
#
_symmetry.space_group_name_H-M   'P 1'
#
loop_
_entity.id
_entity.type
_entity.pdbx_description
1 polymer ?
#
loop_
_entity_poly.entity_id
_entity_poly.type
_entity_poly.pdbx_seq_one_letter_code
_entity_poly.pdbx_strand_id
1 'polypeptide(L)'
;MRFVRTLSQIALLASAACAAVVAPVEPKMDISASFGEENPFAQVVNGQSTKLLVKILNTSGTNVTLVDIAGSYHDVDTGKTLRNITSRKFNLPIIEGMNLTFPYLLTSE
;
A
#
# COMPACT_ATOMS: atom_id res chain seq x y z
N MET A 1 63.67 -26.38 27.26
CA MET A 1 62.26 -26.62 27.59
C MET A 1 61.43 -25.51 26.95
N ARG A 2 60.65 -25.86 25.93
CA ARG A 2 59.67 -25.00 25.25
C ARG A 2 58.48 -24.81 26.17
N PHE A 3 57.98 -23.60 26.42
CA PHE A 3 56.56 -23.31 26.74
C PHE A 3 56.41 -21.83 27.06
N VAL A 4 55.58 -21.11 26.31
CA VAL A 4 54.65 -19.99 26.64
C VAL A 4 54.30 -19.33 25.28
N ARG A 5 53.44 -19.91 24.44
CA ARG A 5 51.96 -19.81 24.41
C ARG A 5 51.41 -18.37 24.41
N THR A 6 51.45 -17.76 23.23
CA THR A 6 50.33 -17.08 22.53
C THR A 6 48.99 -17.02 23.30
N LEU A 7 48.60 -15.85 23.81
CA LEU A 7 47.34 -15.67 24.55
C LEU A 7 46.62 -14.33 24.27
N SER A 8 46.92 -13.64 23.15
CA SER A 8 46.42 -12.26 22.91
C SER A 8 45.43 -12.11 21.74
N GLN A 9 44.83 -13.17 21.21
CA GLN A 9 44.01 -13.06 19.98
C GLN A 9 42.52 -13.45 20.11
N ILE A 10 41.96 -13.60 21.31
CA ILE A 10 40.57 -14.10 21.45
C ILE A 10 39.53 -13.00 21.82
N ALA A 11 39.93 -11.75 22.03
CA ALA A 11 39.01 -10.72 22.53
C ALA A 11 38.33 -9.83 21.45
N LEU A 12 38.34 -10.21 20.17
CA LEU A 12 37.76 -9.39 19.09
C LEU A 12 36.65 -10.10 18.28
N LEU A 13 35.77 -10.82 18.95
CA LEU A 13 34.66 -11.54 18.30
C LEU A 13 33.28 -11.33 18.95
N ALA A 14 33.13 -10.43 19.92
CA ALA A 14 31.91 -10.33 20.73
C ALA A 14 31.00 -9.11 20.43
N SER A 15 31.13 -8.47 19.26
CA SER A 15 30.21 -7.39 18.86
C SER A 15 29.57 -7.67 17.50
N ALA A 16 29.03 -8.88 17.32
CA ALA A 16 27.95 -9.10 16.38
C ALA A 16 26.65 -8.57 17.04
N ALA A 17 26.48 -7.24 17.02
CA ALA A 17 25.20 -6.63 17.32
C ALA A 17 24.18 -7.23 16.35
N CYS A 18 23.30 -8.07 16.89
CA CYS A 18 22.13 -8.57 16.20
C CYS A 18 21.26 -7.35 15.87
N ALA A 19 21.48 -6.75 14.71
CA ALA A 19 20.54 -5.83 14.12
C ALA A 19 19.30 -6.66 13.78
N ALA A 20 18.36 -6.74 14.73
CA ALA A 20 17.03 -7.20 14.44
C ALA A 20 16.54 -6.32 13.29
N VAL A 21 16.45 -6.91 12.10
CA VAL A 21 15.76 -6.31 10.96
C VAL A 21 14.32 -6.20 11.43
N VAL A 22 13.97 -5.02 11.97
CA VAL A 22 12.59 -4.65 12.24
C VAL A 22 11.96 -4.64 10.86
N ALA A 23 11.20 -5.70 10.57
CA ALA A 23 10.43 -5.77 9.35
C ALA A 23 9.61 -4.48 9.26
N PRO A 24 9.60 -3.79 8.11
CA PRO A 24 8.84 -2.56 7.98
C PRO A 24 7.39 -2.90 8.31
N VAL A 25 6.89 -2.35 9.41
CA VAL A 25 5.48 -2.49 9.79
C VAL A 25 4.69 -1.75 8.73
N GLU A 26 3.99 -2.49 7.88
CA GLU A 26 3.16 -1.89 6.86
C GLU A 26 2.08 -1.03 7.53
N PRO A 27 1.90 0.23 7.10
CA PRO A 27 0.92 1.11 7.70
C PRO A 27 -0.49 0.57 7.47
N LYS A 28 -1.21 0.29 8.57
CA LYS A 28 -2.59 -0.18 8.50
C LYS A 28 -3.53 0.96 8.09
N MET A 29 -4.21 0.81 6.97
CA MET A 29 -5.22 1.75 6.48
C MET A 29 -6.52 1.05 6.15
N ASP A 30 -7.63 1.71 6.44
CA ASP A 30 -8.97 1.25 6.05
C ASP A 30 -9.39 2.01 4.80
N ILE A 31 -9.49 1.29 3.68
CA ILE A 31 -9.84 1.86 2.37
C ILE A 31 -11.11 1.19 1.89
N SER A 32 -12.07 1.98 1.43
CA SER A 32 -13.27 1.48 0.77
C SER A 32 -13.60 2.31 -0.47
N ALA A 33 -14.17 1.66 -1.47
CA ALA A 33 -14.65 2.29 -2.69
C ALA A 33 -16.08 1.80 -2.95
N SER A 34 -16.96 2.70 -3.36
CA SER A 34 -18.36 2.41 -3.65
C SER A 34 -18.84 3.21 -4.85
N PHE A 35 -19.81 2.69 -5.60
CA PHE A 35 -20.45 3.46 -6.66
C PHE A 35 -21.33 4.55 -6.04
N GLY A 36 -21.36 5.72 -6.70
CA GLY A 36 -22.25 6.80 -6.30
C GLY A 36 -23.72 6.47 -6.57
N GLU A 37 -24.62 7.30 -6.04
CA GLU A 37 -26.08 7.14 -6.21
C GLU A 37 -26.50 7.26 -7.68
N GLU A 38 -25.69 7.91 -8.51
CA GLU A 38 -25.88 7.99 -9.96
C GLU A 38 -25.70 6.65 -10.69
N ASN A 39 -25.07 5.66 -10.05
CA ASN A 39 -24.84 4.32 -10.61
C ASN A 39 -25.13 3.22 -9.58
N PRO A 40 -26.40 3.02 -9.20
CA PRO A 40 -26.79 2.07 -8.17
C PRO A 40 -26.58 0.61 -8.59
N PHE A 41 -26.47 0.36 -9.91
CA PHE A 41 -26.26 -0.97 -10.49
C PHE A 41 -24.80 -1.28 -10.78
N ALA A 42 -23.87 -0.41 -10.36
CA ALA A 42 -22.43 -0.61 -10.55
C ALA A 42 -22.02 -0.88 -12.01
N GLN A 43 -22.74 -0.30 -12.97
CA GLN A 43 -22.50 -0.53 -14.39
C GLN A 43 -21.27 0.24 -14.86
N VAL A 44 -20.31 -0.46 -15.45
CA VAL A 44 -19.14 0.14 -16.06
C VAL A 44 -19.19 -0.13 -17.55
N VAL A 45 -19.21 0.93 -18.35
CA VAL A 45 -19.26 0.84 -19.82
C VAL A 45 -17.94 1.31 -20.41
N ASN A 46 -17.45 0.61 -21.42
CA ASN A 46 -16.20 0.96 -22.10
C ASN A 46 -16.29 2.34 -22.74
N GLY A 47 -15.28 3.19 -22.50
CA GLY A 47 -15.25 4.55 -23.03
C GLY A 47 -16.04 5.57 -22.21
N GLN A 48 -16.76 5.14 -21.16
CA GLN A 48 -17.46 6.05 -20.25
C GLN A 48 -16.69 6.21 -18.94
N SER A 49 -16.60 7.46 -18.46
CA SER A 49 -16.07 7.72 -17.12
C SER A 49 -17.12 7.41 -16.06
N THR A 50 -16.78 6.53 -15.13
CA THR A 50 -17.66 6.14 -14.01
C THR A 50 -17.12 6.74 -12.73
N LYS A 51 -17.99 7.32 -11.92
CA LYS A 51 -17.62 7.93 -10.65
C LYS A 51 -17.72 6.91 -9.51
N LEU A 52 -16.65 6.79 -8.75
CA LEU A 52 -16.59 6.07 -7.49
C LEU A 52 -16.44 7.06 -6.34
N LEU A 53 -17.00 6.71 -5.19
CA LEU A 53 -16.72 7.36 -3.93
C LEU A 53 -15.66 6.54 -3.20
N VAL A 54 -14.47 7.09 -3.05
CA VAL A 54 -13.36 6.48 -2.32
C VAL A 54 -13.28 7.09 -0.93
N LYS A 55 -13.21 6.22 0.08
CA LYS A 55 -13.02 6.58 1.49
C LYS A 55 -11.72 5.98 1.99
N ILE A 56 -10.87 6.80 2.56
CA ILE A 56 -9.58 6.39 3.12
C ILE A 56 -9.52 6.87 4.57
N LEU A 57 -9.31 5.95 5.49
CA LEU A 57 -9.08 6.21 6.90
C LEU A 57 -7.69 5.71 7.28
N ASN A 58 -6.85 6.64 7.76
CA ASN A 58 -5.52 6.29 8.24
C ASN A 58 -5.55 5.88 9.71
N THR A 59 -5.37 4.58 9.97
CA THR A 59 -5.28 3.98 11.31
C THR A 59 -3.86 3.59 11.72
N SER A 60 -2.84 3.98 10.94
CA SER A 60 -1.49 3.40 11.03
C SER A 60 -0.59 4.02 12.11
N GLY A 61 -1.05 5.04 12.83
CA GLY A 61 -0.21 5.77 13.79
C GLY A 61 0.90 6.59 13.15
N THR A 62 0.89 6.75 11.82
CA THR A 62 1.98 7.35 11.04
C THR A 62 1.42 8.16 9.87
N ASN A 63 2.15 9.20 9.45
CA ASN A 63 1.80 9.97 8.26
C ASN A 63 2.21 9.20 7.01
N VAL A 64 1.27 9.00 6.09
CA VAL A 64 1.52 8.33 4.81
C VAL A 64 1.19 9.27 3.65
N THR A 65 1.66 8.98 2.44
CA THR A 65 1.34 9.77 1.25
C THR A 65 0.65 8.89 0.23
N LEU A 66 -0.52 9.33 -0.24
CA LEU A 66 -1.20 8.70 -1.37
C LEU A 66 -0.50 9.14 -2.66
N VAL A 67 0.16 8.19 -3.33
CA VAL A 67 0.98 8.41 -4.54
C VAL A 67 0.17 8.18 -5.82
N ASP A 68 -0.62 7.13 -5.85
CA ASP A 68 -1.53 6.87 -6.95
C ASP A 68 -2.69 5.96 -6.52
N ILE A 69 -3.72 5.93 -7.37
CA ILE A 69 -4.77 4.94 -7.32
C ILE A 69 -4.80 4.28 -8.70
N ALA A 70 -4.60 2.97 -8.70
CA ALA A 70 -4.72 2.09 -9.85
C ALA A 70 -5.70 0.95 -9.52
N GLY A 71 -6.22 0.29 -10.56
CA GLY A 71 -7.11 -0.84 -10.38
C GLY A 71 -7.24 -1.67 -11.65
N SER A 72 -7.92 -2.81 -11.52
CA SER A 72 -8.20 -3.73 -12.61
C SER A 72 -9.55 -4.40 -12.42
N TYR A 73 -10.20 -4.71 -13.54
CA TYR A 73 -11.41 -5.53 -13.59
C TYR A 73 -11.02 -6.99 -13.78
N HIS A 74 -11.67 -7.86 -13.03
CA HIS A 74 -11.46 -9.30 -13.09
C HIS A 74 -12.77 -10.00 -13.40
N ASP A 75 -12.66 -11.09 -14.15
CA ASP A 75 -13.74 -12.05 -14.34
C ASP A 75 -14.02 -12.75 -13.01
N VAL A 76 -15.29 -12.82 -12.61
CA VAL A 76 -15.71 -13.42 -11.34
C VAL A 76 -15.50 -14.95 -11.34
N ASP A 77 -15.69 -15.59 -12.50
CA ASP A 77 -15.62 -17.04 -12.62
C ASP A 77 -14.19 -17.52 -12.83
N THR A 78 -13.43 -16.80 -13.66
CA THR A 78 -12.08 -17.24 -14.07
C THR A 78 -10.95 -16.50 -13.35
N GLY A 79 -11.23 -15.38 -12.68
CA GLY A 79 -10.24 -14.51 -12.04
C GLY A 79 -9.33 -13.78 -13.02
N LYS A 80 -9.51 -13.97 -14.33
CA LYS A 80 -8.67 -13.35 -15.36
C LYS A 80 -8.87 -11.85 -15.34
N THR A 81 -7.77 -11.12 -15.44
CA THR A 81 -7.81 -9.68 -15.64
C THR A 81 -8.46 -9.39 -16.99
N LEU A 82 -9.62 -8.75 -16.94
CA LEU A 82 -10.34 -8.30 -18.12
C LEU A 82 -9.73 -7.01 -18.66
N ARG A 83 -9.42 -6.06 -17.77
CA ARG A 83 -8.92 -4.74 -18.15
C ARG A 83 -8.30 -3.99 -16.97
N ASN A 84 -7.30 -3.18 -17.25
CA ASN A 84 -6.72 -2.26 -16.27
C ASN A 84 -7.43 -0.89 -16.35
N ILE A 85 -7.58 -0.24 -15.21
CA ILE A 85 -8.08 1.12 -15.10
C ILE A 85 -6.91 2.10 -15.23
N THR A 86 -7.13 3.25 -15.85
CA THR A 86 -6.12 4.31 -15.93
C THR A 86 -5.74 4.79 -14.53
N SER A 87 -4.48 4.57 -14.14
CA SER A 87 -3.94 5.05 -12.87
C SER A 87 -3.93 6.57 -12.84
N ARG A 88 -4.36 7.14 -11.71
CA ARG A 88 -4.24 8.59 -11.45
C ARG A 88 -3.29 8.81 -10.30
N LYS A 89 -2.31 9.69 -10.52
CA LYS A 89 -1.36 10.09 -9.50
C LYS A 89 -2.01 11.06 -8.52
N PHE A 90 -1.79 10.79 -7.25
CA PHE A 90 -2.10 11.66 -6.13
C PHE A 90 -0.78 12.04 -5.47
N ASN A 91 -0.68 13.22 -4.89
CA ASN A 91 0.48 13.58 -4.06
C ASN A 91 -0.06 14.17 -2.77
N LEU A 92 -0.93 13.40 -2.12
CA LEU A 92 -1.72 13.86 -0.98
C LEU A 92 -1.19 13.22 0.30
N PRO A 93 -0.65 14.01 1.25
CA PRO A 93 -0.31 13.49 2.56
C PRO A 93 -1.57 13.13 3.33
N ILE A 94 -1.63 11.92 3.85
CA ILE A 94 -2.67 11.41 4.73
C ILE A 94 -2.12 11.31 6.15
N ILE A 95 -2.42 12.32 6.96
CA ILE A 95 -2.03 12.35 8.37
C ILE A 95 -2.78 11.28 9.18
N GLU A 96 -2.20 10.87 10.30
CA GLU A 96 -2.82 9.92 11.23
C GLU A 96 -4.24 10.38 11.64
N GLY A 97 -5.20 9.46 11.65
CA GLY A 97 -6.58 9.73 12.04
C GLY A 97 -7.39 10.50 11.01
N MET A 98 -6.80 10.90 9.87
CA MET A 98 -7.54 11.58 8.83
C MET A 98 -8.49 10.64 8.10
N ASN A 99 -9.73 11.10 7.93
CA ASN A 99 -10.77 10.45 7.14
C ASN A 99 -11.04 11.28 5.88
N LEU A 100 -10.59 10.77 4.73
CA LEU A 100 -10.80 11.40 3.44
C LEU A 100 -11.90 10.68 2.69
N THR A 101 -12.87 11.43 2.19
CA THR A 101 -13.89 10.93 1.26
C THR A 101 -13.91 11.83 0.04
N PHE A 102 -13.68 11.28 -1.15
CA PHE A 102 -13.65 12.06 -2.37
C PHE A 102 -14.15 11.25 -3.59
N PRO A 103 -14.69 11.93 -4.60
CA PRO A 103 -15.06 11.28 -5.84
C PRO A 103 -13.82 10.97 -6.69
N TYR A 104 -13.72 9.73 -7.17
CA TYR A 104 -12.69 9.23 -8.06
C TYR A 104 -13.32 8.85 -9.41
N LEU A 105 -12.81 9.41 -10.50
CA LEU A 105 -13.28 9.11 -11.84
C LEU A 105 -12.47 7.97 -12.45
N LEU A 106 -13.13 6.81 -12.57
CA LEU A 106 -12.65 5.67 -13.32
C LEU A 106 -12.82 5.96 -14.81
N THR A 107 -11.73 5.85 -15.55
CA THR A 107 -11.76 5.86 -17.02
C THR A 107 -11.18 4.55 -17.49
N SER A 108 -11.91 3.88 -18.38
CA SER A 108 -11.52 2.60 -18.94
C SER A 108 -11.40 2.76 -20.45
N GLU A 109 -10.14 2.85 -20.93
CA GLU A 109 -9.72 2.94 -22.34
C GLU A 109 -9.34 1.58 -22.93
#